data_AF-A0A1G6YNZ4-F1
#
_entry.id   AF-A0A1G6YNZ4-F1
#
_cell.length_a   1.000
_cell.length_b   1.000
_cell.length_c   1.000
_cell.angle_alpha   90.00
_cell.angle_beta   90.00
_cell.angle_gamma   90.00
#
_symmetry.space_group_name_H-M   'P 1'
#
loop_
_entity.id
_entity.type
_entity.pdbx_description
1 polymer ?
#
loop_
_entity_poly.entity_id
_entity_poly.type
_entity_poly.pdbx_seq_one_letter_code
_entity_poly.pdbx_strand_id
1 'polypeptide(L)'
;PVLAVEVLSPSSTINDLNNKKAAYQRMGVPSYWVVDPQQPGIMVFELDQAGVYQQVADVKGEDSLVVREPFPARVVPVDLLGSLAD
;
A
#
# COMPACT_ATOMS: atom_id res chain seq x y z
N PRO A 1 -5.29 -3.37 13.35
CA PRO A 1 -3.84 -3.42 13.02
C PRO A 1 -3.33 -1.99 12.85
N VAL A 2 -2.02 -1.75 12.94
CA VAL A 2 -1.43 -0.42 12.69
C VAL A 2 -1.14 -0.15 11.20
N LEU A 3 -0.94 -1.23 10.43
CA LEU A 3 -0.75 -1.23 8.97
C LEU A 3 -1.57 -2.38 8.37
N ALA A 4 -2.23 -2.13 7.25
CA ALA A 4 -2.76 -3.15 6.35
C ALA A 4 -2.13 -2.99 4.97
N VAL A 5 -1.69 -4.10 4.36
CA VAL A 5 -1.10 -4.12 3.02
C VAL A 5 -1.94 -5.02 2.13
N GLU A 6 -2.48 -4.46 1.06
CA GLU A 6 -3.20 -5.19 0.01
C GLU A 6 -2.28 -5.37 -1.19
N VAL A 7 -2.14 -6.61 -1.66
CA VAL A 7 -1.39 -6.91 -2.89
C VAL A 7 -2.41 -7.17 -4.00
N LEU A 8 -2.36 -6.37 -5.07
CA LEU A 8 -3.25 -6.54 -6.20
C LEU A 8 -2.98 -7.88 -6.90
N SER A 9 -4.05 -8.57 -7.23
CA SER A 9 -4.01 -9.73 -8.11
C SER A 9 -4.51 -9.35 -9.51
N PRO A 10 -4.23 -10.16 -10.54
CA PRO A 10 -4.77 -9.92 -11.88
C PRO A 10 -6.31 -9.87 -11.95
N SER A 11 -7.02 -10.42 -10.95
CA SER A 11 -8.48 -10.43 -10.86
C SER A 11 -9.05 -9.38 -9.89
N SER A 12 -8.21 -8.58 -9.23
CA SER A 12 -8.66 -7.50 -8.36
C SER A 12 -9.46 -6.47 -9.17
N THR A 13 -10.70 -6.23 -8.76
CA THR A 13 -11.54 -5.19 -9.38
C THR A 13 -11.41 -3.88 -8.60
N ILE A 14 -11.69 -2.75 -9.26
CA ILE A 14 -11.75 -1.43 -8.61
C ILE A 14 -12.75 -1.43 -7.45
N ASN A 15 -13.87 -2.14 -7.60
CA ASN A 15 -14.88 -2.25 -6.55
C ASN A 15 -14.37 -3.01 -5.32
N ASP A 16 -13.66 -4.12 -5.52
CA ASP A 16 -13.02 -4.86 -4.43
C ASP A 16 -12.02 -3.98 -3.66
N LEU A 17 -11.18 -3.24 -4.40
CA LEU A 17 -10.20 -2.33 -3.80
C LEU A 17 -10.86 -1.21 -2.99
N ASN A 18 -11.91 -0.58 -3.54
CA ASN A 18 -12.67 0.47 -2.86
C ASN A 18 -13.36 -0.05 -1.60
N ASN A 19 -13.94 -1.26 -1.66
CA ASN A 19 -14.59 -1.88 -0.51
C ASN A 19 -13.60 -2.17 0.62
N LYS A 20 -12.42 -2.71 0.29
CA LYS A 20 -11.34 -2.97 1.25
C LYS A 20 -10.81 -1.68 1.87
N LYS A 21 -10.52 -0.66 1.05
CA LYS A 21 -10.09 0.67 1.54
C LYS A 21 -11.13 1.28 2.49
N ALA A 22 -12.41 1.25 2.13
CA ALA A 22 -13.49 1.76 2.98
C ALA A 22 -13.68 0.94 4.27
N ALA A 23 -13.42 -0.38 4.24
CA ALA A 23 -13.47 -1.21 5.43
C ALA A 23 -12.34 -0.84 6.42
N TYR A 24 -11.09 -0.76 5.95
CA TYR A 24 -9.96 -0.38 6.80
C TYR A 24 -10.08 1.05 7.35
N GLN A 25 -10.62 1.98 6.56
CA GLN A 25 -10.89 3.34 7.01
C GLN A 25 -11.88 3.35 8.18
N ARG A 26 -13.02 2.64 8.05
CA ARG A 26 -14.02 2.54 9.11
C ARG A 26 -13.50 1.84 10.36
N MET A 27 -12.54 0.92 10.19
CA MET A 27 -11.87 0.24 11.30
C MET A 27 -10.80 1.11 11.97
N GLY A 28 -10.50 2.31 11.44
CA GLY A 28 -9.51 3.21 11.99
C GLY A 28 -8.07 2.72 11.81
N VAL A 29 -7.78 1.91 10.78
CA VAL A 29 -6.41 1.45 10.52
C VAL A 29 -5.55 2.64 10.08
N PRO A 30 -4.50 3.01 10.83
CA PRO A 30 -3.75 4.25 10.57
C PRO A 30 -3.05 4.28 9.21
N SER A 31 -2.51 3.15 8.74
CA SER A 31 -1.80 3.06 7.47
C SER A 31 -2.36 1.94 6.59
N TYR A 32 -2.62 2.24 5.33
CA TYR A 32 -3.13 1.29 4.34
C TYR A 32 -2.33 1.40 3.04
N TRP A 33 -1.70 0.30 2.63
CA TRP A 33 -0.85 0.26 1.44
C TRP A 33 -1.46 -0.64 0.38
N VAL A 34 -1.34 -0.24 -0.87
CA VAL A 34 -1.71 -1.04 -2.04
C VAL A 34 -0.48 -1.27 -2.88
N VAL A 35 -0.12 -2.54 -3.11
CA VAL A 35 1.04 -2.96 -3.89
C VAL A 35 0.54 -3.56 -5.20
N ASP A 36 1.04 -3.05 -6.33
CA ASP A 36 0.79 -3.61 -7.66
C ASP A 36 2.06 -4.34 -8.13
N PRO A 37 2.06 -5.69 -8.20
CA PRO A 37 3.19 -6.44 -8.73
C PRO A 37 3.23 -6.51 -10.27
N GLN A 38 2.11 -6.26 -10.97
CA GLN A 38 2.08 -6.26 -12.44
C GLN A 38 2.63 -4.95 -13.02
N GLN A 39 2.36 -3.84 -12.34
CA GLN A 39 2.99 -2.54 -12.55
C GLN A 39 3.69 -2.11 -11.26
N PRO A 40 4.95 -2.57 -11.02
CA PRO A 40 5.65 -2.44 -9.74
C PRO A 40 5.47 -1.07 -9.11
N GLY A 41 4.62 -1.00 -8.09
CA GLY A 41 4.29 0.26 -7.44
C GLY A 41 3.58 0.08 -6.12
N ILE A 42 3.68 1.11 -5.28
CA ILE A 42 3.08 1.18 -3.95
C ILE A 42 2.33 2.49 -3.82
N MET A 43 1.03 2.43 -3.51
CA MET A 43 0.26 3.58 -3.04
C MET A 43 0.12 3.49 -1.52
N VAL A 44 0.42 4.59 -0.83
CA VAL A 44 0.32 4.68 0.63
C VAL A 44 -0.80 5.64 1.01
N PHE A 45 -1.68 5.17 1.87
CA PHE A 45 -2.74 5.95 2.49
C PHE A 45 -2.52 6.04 4.00
N GLU A 46 -2.65 7.24 4.55
CA GLU A 46 -2.63 7.50 5.99
C GLU A 46 -3.97 8.07 6.44
N LEU A 47 -4.46 7.59 7.58
CA LEU A 47 -5.72 8.05 8.17
C LEU A 47 -5.47 9.38 8.89
N ASP A 48 -6.16 10.43 8.45
CA ASP A 48 -6.08 11.73 9.11
C ASP A 48 -6.92 11.78 10.40
N GLN A 49 -6.86 12.92 11.09
CA GLN A 49 -7.62 13.15 12.33
C GLN A 49 -9.15 13.18 12.10
N ALA A 50 -9.60 13.39 10.87
CA ALA A 50 -11.01 13.32 10.51
C ALA A 50 -11.46 11.88 10.19
N GLY A 51 -10.57 10.89 10.29
CA GLY A 51 -10.86 9.50 9.97
C GLY A 51 -10.98 9.25 8.46
N VAL A 52 -10.32 10.07 7.64
CA VAL A 52 -10.32 9.95 6.18
C VAL A 52 -8.93 9.60 5.68
N TYR A 53 -8.85 8.64 4.77
CA TYR A 53 -7.58 8.30 4.16
C TYR A 53 -7.11 9.37 3.17
N GLN A 54 -5.90 9.87 3.40
CA GLN A 54 -5.15 10.70 2.48
C GLN A 54 -4.09 9.87 1.78
N GLN A 55 -3.97 10.00 0.46
CA GLN A 55 -2.84 9.41 -0.27
C GLN A 55 -1.60 10.25 -0.01
N VAL A 56 -0.59 9.68 0.65
CA VAL A 56 0.63 10.41 1.03
C VAL A 56 1.83 10.02 0.16
N ALA A 57 1.75 8.89 -0.54
CA ALA A 57 2.76 8.48 -1.52
C ALA A 57 2.16 7.63 -2.64
N ASP A 58 2.76 7.74 -3.82
CA ASP A 58 2.61 6.82 -4.95
C ASP A 58 3.99 6.65 -5.58
N VAL A 59 4.61 5.49 -5.36
CA VAL A 59 6.01 5.21 -5.73
C VAL A 59 6.03 4.06 -6.72
N LYS A 60 6.80 4.18 -7.80
CA LYS A 60 6.83 3.22 -8.91
C LYS A 60 8.26 2.76 -9.21
N GLY A 61 8.38 1.57 -9.79
CA GLY A 61 9.64 1.08 -10.36
C GLY A 61 10.77 1.01 -9.34
N GLU A 62 11.87 1.70 -9.63
CA GLU A 62 13.12 1.72 -8.84
C GLU A 62 13.13 2.81 -7.76
N ASP A 63 12.09 3.66 -7.71
CA ASP A 63 12.01 4.71 -6.70
C ASP A 63 11.80 4.11 -5.31
N SER A 64 12.45 4.70 -4.30
CA SER A 64 12.34 4.20 -2.94
C SER A 64 11.26 4.92 -2.14
N LEU A 65 10.34 4.15 -1.58
CA LEU A 65 9.47 4.57 -0.49
C LEU A 65 10.27 4.48 0.82
N VAL A 66 10.32 5.58 1.58
CA VAL A 66 10.88 5.61 2.94
C VAL A 66 9.78 6.03 3.90
N VAL A 67 9.44 5.16 4.84
CA VAL A 67 8.45 5.43 5.88
C VAL A 67 9.10 5.32 7.25
N ARG A 68 8.56 6.05 8.23
CA ARG A 68 8.98 5.99 9.63
C ARG A 68 7.91 5.40 10.54
N GLU A 69 6.65 5.53 10.14
CA GLU A 69 5.48 5.05 10.86
C GLU A 69 4.71 4.05 9.98
N PRO A 70 4.04 3.04 10.58
CA PRO A 70 4.13 2.67 11.99
C PRO A 70 5.46 1.98 12.35
N PHE A 71 6.29 1.68 11.35
CA PHE A 71 7.64 1.15 11.53
C PHE A 71 8.59 1.78 10.50
N PRO A 72 9.86 2.01 10.85
CA PRO A 72 10.86 2.42 9.88
C PRO A 72 11.06 1.35 8.81
N ALA A 73 10.85 1.71 7.55
CA ALA A 73 11.10 0.83 6.41
C ALA A 73 11.53 1.62 5.18
N ARG A 74 12.38 1.00 4.37
CA ARG A 74 12.66 1.43 3.00
C ARG A 74 12.25 0.31 2.06
N VAL A 75 11.42 0.62 1.08
CA VAL A 75 10.93 -0.33 0.09
C VAL A 75 11.13 0.23 -1.29
N VAL A 76 11.63 -0.60 -2.21
CA VAL A 76 11.69 -0.30 -3.64
C VAL A 76 10.74 -1.28 -4.34
N PRO A 77 9.74 -0.81 -5.10
CA PRO A 77 8.71 -1.69 -5.67
C PRO A 77 9.26 -2.86 -6.50
N VAL A 78 10.27 -2.63 -7.34
CA VAL A 78 10.85 -3.70 -8.18
C VAL A 78 11.54 -4.79 -7.35
N ASP A 79 12.10 -4.45 -6.19
CA ASP A 79 12.76 -5.42 -5.32
C ASP A 79 11.76 -6.42 -4.70
N LEU A 80 10.47 -6.04 -4.61
CA LEU A 80 9.41 -6.89 -4.05
C LEU A 80 9.02 -8.05 -4.97
N LEU A 81 9.39 -8.01 -6.24
CA LEU A 81 9.17 -9.13 -7.17
C LEU A 81 10.05 -10.34 -6.83
N GLY A 82 11.09 -10.11 -6.01
CA GLY A 82 12.15 -11.06 -5.74
C GLY A 82 13.07 -11.25 -6.96
N SER A 83 14.31 -11.65 -6.72
CA SER A 83 14.96 -12.53 -7.68
C SER A 83 14.38 -13.91 -7.39
N LEU A 84 13.57 -14.47 -8.29
CA LEU A 84 13.51 -15.92 -8.36
C LEU A 84 14.95 -16.34 -8.68
N ALA A 85 15.71 -16.73 -7.67
CA ALA A 85 16.94 -17.45 -7.91
C ALA A 85 16.51 -18.70 -8.67
N ASP A 86 17.00 -18.83 -9.90
CA ASP A 86 16.81 -20.01 -10.74
C ASP A 86 17.13 -21.32 -9.99
#